data_AF-A0A968MAV3-F1
#
_entry.id   AF-A0A968MAV3-F1
#
_cell.length_a   1.000
_cell.length_b   1.000
_cell.length_c   1.000
_cell.angle_alpha   90.00
_cell.angle_beta   90.00
_cell.angle_gamma   90.00
#
_symmetry.space_group_name_H-M   'P 1'
#
loop_
_entity.id
_entity.type
_entity.pdbx_description
1 polymer ?
#
loop_
_entity_poly.entity_id
_entity_poly.type
_entity_poly.pdbx_seq_one_letter_code
_entity_poly.pdbx_strand_id
1 'polypeptide(L)'
;MGVSLTGIIVPLTPAARAAAGPADQLEAHRVLAQSEPSAGGFIAVQGRRLTLQRERVHLKGFFYTPKNYSPSDMWEYWDANLIAQDLQRLHTAMGINVIWVRVPYEISGVAPAGYATEELVLRMRELLQIADSLNMRVIFTLFDGYRDFPPPGKQSETDNLTYLRQLLPNFANDDRVIGWDMYYRPETQRVWRIDQPRAISWLVRMANNAKALAPNHLITVSLNNARAAWQPDFDKLRIIDFVDFIMLRVNDKQREEIEDLIGRLPEEPRKPIVLYDFEWGSGPPCRTLRYTEEQQAFMHYSMLTLLEENKVAGALISAIHDGDAGPTTAWNGPNYYLGMYRMDGSPKPVIEQVQLRTVAALPSATSSEFPLRTLAALPPRPQVPRDDGDISPLLVEGTPYYVKGWFRRVWDTFGGRSNFGLPLGNAYPRAEDNVVVQYFEGGVMELQTRSASVNEGRSYLDQIRESILFTDIGRSFVEAEGRTFDPPANPPQGANSRYFPETGHYVQGAFYDFYRQAQDEWRFGAPLSEEITEAINGVPMTVQYFEQGRIERDPATGTFRVGQLGSWAWNVQCTYQR
;
A
#
# COMPACT_ATOMS: atom_id res chain seq x y z
N MET A 1 -66.64 -52.63 6.39
CA MET A 1 -67.73 -52.01 7.17
C MET A 1 -67.34 -50.56 7.45
N GLY A 2 -68.23 -49.61 7.17
CA GLY A 2 -68.15 -48.18 7.56
C GLY A 2 -67.09 -47.36 6.82
N VAL A 3 -67.34 -46.51 5.81
CA VAL A 3 -68.40 -45.48 5.60
C VAL A 3 -68.41 -44.51 6.79
N SER A 4 -68.34 -43.18 6.66
CA SER A 4 -68.12 -42.18 5.60
C SER A 4 -68.30 -40.81 6.31
N LEU A 5 -68.28 -39.74 5.52
CA LEU A 5 -68.97 -38.45 5.70
C LEU A 5 -68.04 -37.33 6.21
N THR A 6 -67.95 -36.15 5.59
CA THR A 6 -68.78 -35.53 4.53
C THR A 6 -68.19 -34.18 4.09
N GLY A 7 -68.52 -33.74 2.87
CA GLY A 7 -68.74 -32.32 2.53
C GLY A 7 -67.86 -31.72 1.43
N ILE A 8 -68.05 -32.06 0.13
CA ILE A 8 -68.85 -31.36 -0.92
C ILE A 8 -68.12 -30.11 -1.50
N ILE A 9 -67.38 -30.21 -2.62
CA ILE A 9 -67.72 -30.02 -4.08
C ILE A 9 -68.20 -28.57 -4.39
N VAL A 10 -67.54 -27.77 -5.25
CA VAL A 10 -67.71 -27.64 -6.73
C VAL A 10 -66.52 -26.81 -7.33
N PRO A 11 -66.14 -26.99 -8.62
CA PRO A 11 -64.77 -26.81 -9.12
C PRO A 11 -64.56 -25.56 -10.02
N LEU A 12 -63.29 -25.25 -10.33
CA LEU A 12 -62.83 -24.70 -11.62
C LEU A 12 -61.31 -24.98 -11.78
N THR A 13 -60.97 -25.55 -12.93
CA THR A 13 -59.69 -26.13 -13.43
C THR A 13 -58.76 -25.07 -14.07
N PRO A 14 -57.62 -25.43 -14.73
CA PRO A 14 -56.49 -26.27 -14.31
C PRO A 14 -55.12 -25.57 -14.58
N ALA A 15 -54.05 -25.97 -13.87
CA ALA A 15 -52.72 -26.17 -14.50
C ALA A 15 -51.74 -26.73 -13.46
N ALA A 16 -51.45 -28.02 -13.63
CA ALA A 16 -50.43 -28.74 -12.90
C ALA A 16 -49.05 -28.53 -13.54
N ARG A 17 -48.02 -28.24 -12.73
CA ARG A 17 -46.87 -29.16 -12.59
C ARG A 17 -45.98 -28.74 -11.43
N ALA A 18 -45.49 -29.79 -10.77
CA ALA A 18 -44.72 -29.78 -9.54
C ALA A 18 -43.40 -29.00 -9.66
N ALA A 19 -43.02 -28.37 -8.55
CA ALA A 19 -41.69 -27.85 -8.31
C ALA A 19 -40.67 -29.00 -8.32
N ALA A 20 -39.68 -28.91 -9.21
CA ALA A 20 -38.48 -29.73 -9.20
C ALA A 20 -37.44 -29.10 -8.25
N GLY A 21 -36.66 -29.95 -7.58
CA GLY A 21 -35.68 -29.58 -6.55
C GLY A 21 -34.40 -28.91 -7.08
N PRO A 22 -33.43 -28.64 -6.17
CA PRO A 22 -32.28 -27.76 -6.41
C PRO A 22 -31.13 -28.43 -7.20
N ALA A 23 -31.46 -29.12 -8.29
CA ALA A 23 -30.49 -29.70 -9.22
C ALA A 23 -30.62 -29.17 -10.68
N ASP A 24 -31.69 -28.42 -11.00
CA ASP A 24 -31.99 -27.98 -12.37
C ASP A 24 -31.73 -26.48 -12.65
N GLN A 25 -30.98 -25.77 -11.79
CA GLN A 25 -30.52 -24.39 -12.08
C GLN A 25 -29.05 -24.32 -12.53
N LEU A 26 -28.45 -25.47 -12.84
CA LEU A 26 -27.08 -25.59 -13.33
C LEU A 26 -27.03 -25.83 -14.85
N GLU A 27 -27.90 -25.18 -15.62
CA GLU A 27 -27.95 -25.36 -17.08
C GLU A 27 -28.31 -24.08 -17.86
N ALA A 28 -27.87 -22.91 -17.38
CA ALA A 28 -28.00 -21.65 -18.11
C ALA A 28 -26.72 -20.80 -18.15
N HIS A 29 -25.56 -21.39 -17.88
CA HIS A 29 -24.28 -20.85 -18.35
C HIS A 29 -23.82 -21.77 -19.47
N ARG A 30 -24.24 -21.44 -20.70
CA ARG A 30 -23.59 -22.00 -21.90
C ARG A 30 -22.10 -21.74 -21.73
N VAL A 31 -21.37 -22.81 -21.48
CA VAL A 31 -19.99 -22.98 -21.92
C VAL A 31 -19.98 -22.47 -23.36
N LEU A 32 -19.46 -21.26 -23.57
CA LEU A 32 -18.93 -20.90 -24.87
C LEU A 32 -17.95 -22.02 -25.18
N ALA A 33 -18.29 -22.79 -26.20
CA ALA A 33 -17.45 -23.85 -26.73
C ALA A 33 -16.02 -23.36 -26.73
N GLN A 34 -15.13 -24.12 -26.07
CA GLN A 34 -13.70 -23.95 -26.18
C GLN A 34 -13.37 -24.03 -27.68
N SER A 35 -13.29 -22.87 -28.33
CA SER A 35 -12.57 -22.72 -29.59
C SER A 35 -11.18 -23.27 -29.33
N GLU A 36 -10.64 -24.04 -30.29
CA GLU A 36 -9.25 -24.50 -30.26
C GLU A 36 -8.31 -23.42 -29.71
N PRO A 37 -7.26 -23.78 -28.94
CA PRO A 37 -6.34 -22.78 -28.43
C PRO A 37 -5.87 -21.91 -29.60
N SER A 38 -6.22 -20.63 -29.54
CA SER A 38 -5.72 -19.59 -30.42
C SER A 38 -4.25 -19.87 -30.65
N ALA A 39 -3.82 -20.02 -31.91
CA ALA A 39 -2.41 -20.14 -32.21
C ALA A 39 -1.69 -18.94 -31.55
N GLY A 40 -0.48 -19.15 -31.04
CA GLY A 40 0.27 -18.06 -30.42
C GLY A 40 0.71 -16.98 -31.41
N GLY A 41 1.78 -16.28 -31.10
CA GLY A 41 2.35 -15.19 -31.91
C GLY A 41 2.40 -13.88 -31.15
N PHE A 42 3.02 -12.86 -31.73
CA PHE A 42 3.27 -11.60 -31.04
C PHE A 42 2.02 -10.73 -30.88
N ILE A 43 1.93 -10.04 -29.75
CA ILE A 43 0.92 -8.97 -29.57
C ILE A 43 1.31 -7.79 -30.45
N ALA A 44 0.35 -7.28 -31.20
CA ALA A 44 0.51 -6.14 -32.09
C ALA A 44 -0.36 -4.96 -31.65
N VAL A 45 -0.08 -3.79 -32.23
CA VAL A 45 -0.87 -2.57 -32.05
C VAL A 45 -1.70 -2.31 -33.30
N GLN A 46 -2.99 -2.07 -33.11
CA GLN A 46 -3.91 -1.62 -34.17
C GLN A 46 -4.70 -0.41 -33.70
N GLY A 47 -4.19 0.79 -34.01
CA GLY A 47 -4.71 2.04 -33.45
C GLY A 47 -4.65 2.02 -31.93
N ARG A 48 -5.78 2.27 -31.25
CA ARG A 48 -5.86 2.29 -29.78
C ARG A 48 -5.94 0.91 -29.11
N ARG A 49 -5.78 -0.17 -29.88
CA ARG A 49 -6.03 -1.55 -29.41
C ARG A 49 -4.76 -2.38 -29.47
N LEU A 50 -4.62 -3.28 -28.51
CA LEU A 50 -3.71 -4.40 -28.60
C LEU A 50 -4.44 -5.56 -29.29
N THR A 51 -3.72 -6.33 -30.11
CA THR A 51 -4.28 -7.48 -30.80
C THR A 51 -3.37 -8.69 -30.74
N LEU A 52 -3.96 -9.88 -30.70
CA LEU A 52 -3.29 -11.16 -30.89
C LEU A 52 -4.03 -11.87 -32.03
N GLN A 53 -3.32 -12.21 -33.10
CA GLN A 53 -3.94 -12.77 -34.31
C GLN A 53 -5.12 -11.94 -34.87
N ARG A 54 -5.02 -10.60 -34.77
CA ARG A 54 -6.06 -9.62 -35.14
C ARG A 54 -7.28 -9.57 -34.21
N GLU A 55 -7.39 -10.48 -33.25
CA GLU A 55 -8.37 -10.39 -32.19
C GLU A 55 -7.94 -9.39 -31.13
N ARG A 56 -8.90 -8.66 -30.56
CA ARG A 56 -8.61 -7.66 -29.53
C ARG A 56 -8.12 -8.34 -28.25
N VAL A 57 -7.09 -7.76 -27.65
CA VAL A 57 -6.54 -8.15 -26.35
C VAL A 57 -6.79 -7.06 -25.31
N HIS A 58 -7.23 -7.49 -24.13
CA HIS A 58 -7.18 -6.70 -22.91
C HIS A 58 -6.13 -7.28 -21.97
N LEU A 59 -5.27 -6.41 -21.45
CA LEU A 59 -4.27 -6.79 -20.46
C LEU A 59 -4.85 -6.59 -19.06
N LYS A 60 -4.98 -7.66 -18.28
CA LYS A 60 -5.33 -7.57 -16.85
C LYS A 60 -4.30 -8.32 -16.05
N GLY A 61 -3.64 -7.60 -15.15
CA GLY A 61 -2.50 -8.16 -14.44
C GLY A 61 -2.02 -7.33 -13.28
N PHE A 62 -0.79 -7.61 -12.87
CA PHE A 62 -0.15 -6.99 -11.73
C PHE A 62 1.25 -6.51 -12.07
N PHE A 63 1.68 -5.45 -11.38
CA PHE A 63 3.10 -5.33 -11.08
C PHE A 63 3.48 -6.46 -10.11
N TYR A 64 4.32 -7.38 -10.56
CA TYR A 64 4.59 -8.63 -9.83
C TYR A 64 5.92 -8.59 -9.08
N THR A 65 5.83 -8.86 -7.77
CA THR A 65 6.93 -9.25 -6.89
C THR A 65 6.40 -10.25 -5.85
N PRO A 66 7.11 -11.34 -5.52
CA PRO A 66 6.71 -12.25 -4.46
C PRO A 66 6.53 -11.53 -3.12
N LYS A 67 5.65 -12.06 -2.26
CA LYS A 67 5.43 -11.50 -0.91
C LYS A 67 6.76 -11.39 -0.15
N ASN A 68 7.00 -10.22 0.47
CA ASN A 68 8.22 -9.86 1.21
C ASN A 68 9.46 -9.52 0.36
N TYR A 69 9.42 -9.70 -0.96
CA TYR A 69 10.52 -9.33 -1.86
C TYR A 69 10.32 -7.90 -2.35
N SER A 70 11.39 -7.10 -2.33
CA SER A 70 11.45 -5.93 -3.20
C SER A 70 11.56 -6.38 -4.67
N PRO A 71 11.29 -5.48 -5.64
CA PRO A 71 11.49 -5.79 -7.06
C PRO A 71 12.91 -6.28 -7.36
N SER A 72 13.92 -5.71 -6.70
CA SER A 72 15.31 -6.11 -6.87
C SER A 72 15.62 -7.43 -6.14
N ASP A 73 15.07 -7.60 -4.94
CA ASP A 73 15.29 -8.81 -4.14
C ASP A 73 14.80 -10.06 -4.87
N MET A 74 13.68 -9.97 -5.60
CA MET A 74 13.14 -11.09 -6.38
C MET A 74 14.19 -11.66 -7.34
N TRP A 75 14.97 -10.78 -7.96
CA TRP A 75 16.00 -11.19 -8.88
C TRP A 75 17.24 -11.70 -8.16
N GLU A 76 17.67 -11.08 -7.07
CA GLU A 76 18.86 -11.49 -6.31
C GLU A 76 18.65 -12.86 -5.62
N TYR A 77 17.48 -13.05 -5.01
CA TYR A 77 17.07 -14.23 -4.24
C TYR A 77 16.05 -15.05 -5.02
N TRP A 78 16.47 -15.51 -6.19
CA TRP A 78 15.59 -16.19 -7.14
C TRP A 78 15.02 -17.50 -6.59
N ASP A 79 13.68 -17.60 -6.57
CA ASP A 79 12.94 -18.81 -6.23
C ASP A 79 11.80 -19.03 -7.24
N ALA A 80 12.10 -19.77 -8.31
CA ALA A 80 11.14 -20.03 -9.38
C ALA A 80 9.93 -20.86 -8.91
N ASN A 81 10.11 -21.74 -7.91
CA ASN A 81 9.02 -22.55 -7.37
C ASN A 81 8.02 -21.69 -6.59
N LEU A 82 8.52 -20.75 -5.78
CA LEU A 82 7.68 -19.76 -5.10
C LEU A 82 6.91 -18.92 -6.13
N ILE A 83 7.59 -18.42 -7.16
CA ILE A 83 6.97 -17.62 -8.22
C ILE A 83 5.88 -18.41 -8.94
N ALA A 84 6.13 -19.68 -9.28
CA ALA A 84 5.16 -20.54 -9.94
C ALA A 84 3.89 -20.75 -9.10
N GLN A 85 4.05 -21.06 -7.81
CA GLN A 85 2.93 -21.21 -6.88
C GLN A 85 2.14 -19.90 -6.74
N ASP A 86 2.84 -18.78 -6.66
CA ASP A 86 2.21 -17.48 -6.48
C ASP A 86 1.42 -17.07 -7.73
N LEU A 87 2.03 -17.16 -8.91
CA LEU A 87 1.35 -16.85 -10.17
C LEU A 87 0.18 -17.78 -10.44
N GLN A 88 0.29 -19.08 -10.13
CA GLN A 88 -0.84 -20.01 -10.21
C GLN A 88 -2.00 -19.55 -9.32
N ARG A 89 -1.73 -19.17 -8.07
CA ARG A 89 -2.76 -18.65 -7.16
C ARG A 89 -3.40 -17.37 -7.68
N LEU A 90 -2.60 -16.41 -8.15
CA LEU A 90 -3.11 -15.15 -8.69
C LEU A 90 -3.94 -15.37 -9.96
N HIS A 91 -3.48 -16.23 -10.87
CA HIS A 91 -4.20 -16.59 -12.08
C HIS A 91 -5.53 -17.28 -11.77
N THR A 92 -5.54 -18.28 -10.90
CA THR A 92 -6.78 -18.97 -10.49
C THR A 92 -7.73 -18.04 -9.73
N ALA A 93 -7.20 -17.24 -8.80
CA ALA A 93 -8.02 -16.38 -7.96
C ALA A 93 -8.58 -15.18 -8.73
N MET A 94 -7.86 -14.65 -9.72
CA MET A 94 -8.20 -13.34 -10.31
C MET A 94 -8.22 -13.34 -11.84
N GLY A 95 -7.96 -14.45 -12.52
CA GLY A 95 -8.04 -14.55 -13.99
C GLY A 95 -7.15 -13.54 -14.72
N ILE A 96 -5.92 -13.35 -14.25
CA ILE A 96 -4.93 -12.46 -14.89
C ILE A 96 -4.27 -13.13 -16.09
N ASN A 97 -3.95 -12.34 -17.11
CA ASN A 97 -3.29 -12.83 -18.34
C ASN A 97 -1.91 -12.19 -18.57
N VAL A 98 -1.49 -11.25 -17.72
CA VAL A 98 -0.20 -10.58 -17.83
C VAL A 98 0.42 -10.35 -16.46
N ILE A 99 1.75 -10.41 -16.39
CA ILE A 99 2.53 -9.79 -15.32
C ILE A 99 3.47 -8.75 -15.89
N TRP A 100 3.69 -7.69 -15.11
CA TRP A 100 4.71 -6.69 -15.39
C TRP A 100 5.76 -6.73 -14.29
N VAL A 101 7.01 -6.90 -14.68
CA VAL A 101 8.14 -7.02 -13.76
C VAL A 101 9.23 -6.03 -14.09
N ARG A 102 9.91 -5.53 -13.05
CA ARG A 102 11.04 -4.60 -13.20
C ARG A 102 12.35 -5.35 -13.04
N VAL A 103 13.21 -5.27 -14.03
CA VAL A 103 14.56 -5.84 -14.05
C VAL A 103 15.54 -4.74 -13.61
N PRO A 104 16.19 -4.85 -12.44
CA PRO A 104 17.19 -3.89 -12.00
C PRO A 104 18.36 -3.84 -12.98
N TYR A 105 18.77 -2.65 -13.40
CA TYR A 105 19.92 -2.52 -14.29
C TYR A 105 21.21 -3.07 -13.65
N GLU A 106 21.38 -2.87 -12.35
CA GLU A 106 22.59 -3.30 -11.61
C GLU A 106 22.76 -4.83 -11.53
N ILE A 107 21.67 -5.61 -11.69
CA ILE A 107 21.79 -7.08 -11.69
C ILE A 107 22.39 -7.63 -12.99
N SER A 108 22.56 -6.77 -14.01
CA SER A 108 23.38 -7.03 -15.20
C SER A 108 24.89 -6.94 -14.92
N GLY A 109 25.31 -7.37 -13.72
CA GLY A 109 26.71 -7.62 -13.36
C GLY A 109 27.52 -6.41 -12.92
N VAL A 110 28.41 -6.65 -11.95
CA VAL A 110 29.54 -5.77 -11.63
C VAL A 110 30.64 -6.03 -12.65
N ALA A 111 30.92 -5.04 -13.48
CA ALA A 111 32.07 -4.90 -14.38
C ALA A 111 32.34 -6.04 -15.42
N PRO A 112 32.43 -5.71 -16.73
CA PRO A 112 32.18 -4.38 -17.27
C PRO A 112 30.70 -4.03 -17.11
N ALA A 113 30.41 -2.75 -16.85
CA ALA A 113 29.04 -2.31 -16.61
C ALA A 113 28.14 -2.66 -17.81
N GLY A 114 26.92 -3.12 -17.54
CA GLY A 114 25.92 -3.40 -18.57
C GLY A 114 26.06 -4.75 -19.26
N TYR A 115 26.58 -5.80 -18.60
CA TYR A 115 26.59 -7.16 -19.16
C TYR A 115 25.43 -8.00 -18.61
N ALA A 116 24.42 -8.27 -19.44
CA ALA A 116 23.38 -9.22 -19.04
C ALA A 116 24.00 -10.59 -18.72
N THR A 117 23.98 -10.98 -17.45
CA THR A 117 24.57 -12.25 -17.01
C THR A 117 23.75 -13.42 -17.55
N GLU A 118 24.41 -14.55 -17.79
CA GLU A 118 23.70 -15.79 -18.16
C GLU A 118 22.63 -16.15 -17.13
N GLU A 119 22.91 -15.88 -15.86
CA GLU A 119 21.99 -16.11 -14.76
C GLU A 119 20.73 -15.24 -14.88
N LEU A 120 20.85 -13.95 -15.19
CA LEU A 120 19.68 -13.09 -15.46
C LEU A 120 18.84 -13.63 -16.63
N VAL A 121 19.49 -14.02 -17.72
CA VAL A 121 18.80 -14.57 -18.90
C VAL A 121 18.04 -15.85 -18.53
N LEU A 122 18.64 -16.75 -17.75
CA LEU A 122 17.98 -17.98 -17.30
C LEU A 122 16.79 -17.70 -16.38
N ARG A 123 16.91 -16.76 -15.43
CA ARG A 123 15.78 -16.34 -14.56
C ARG A 123 14.61 -15.78 -15.37
N MET A 124 14.89 -14.95 -16.38
CA MET A 124 13.86 -14.45 -17.29
C MET A 124 13.20 -15.57 -18.11
N ARG A 125 13.96 -16.58 -18.57
CA ARG A 125 13.40 -17.76 -19.26
C ARG A 125 12.50 -18.58 -18.35
N GLU A 126 12.90 -18.79 -17.10
CA GLU A 126 12.08 -19.48 -16.10
C GLU A 126 10.80 -18.71 -15.81
N LEU A 127 10.85 -17.39 -15.65
CA LEU A 127 9.64 -16.57 -15.48
C LEU A 127 8.68 -16.69 -16.66
N LEU A 128 9.21 -16.63 -17.89
CA LEU A 128 8.41 -16.76 -19.11
C LEU A 128 7.77 -18.14 -19.22
N GLN A 129 8.50 -19.20 -18.86
CA GLN A 129 7.97 -20.57 -18.80
C GLN A 129 6.83 -20.70 -17.78
N ILE A 130 7.01 -20.13 -16.59
CA ILE A 130 5.97 -20.15 -15.56
C ILE A 130 4.73 -19.41 -16.05
N ALA A 131 4.88 -18.21 -16.60
CA ALA A 131 3.77 -17.42 -17.14
C ALA A 131 3.03 -18.16 -18.28
N ASP A 132 3.78 -18.76 -19.20
CA ASP A 132 3.24 -19.51 -20.34
C ASP A 132 2.45 -20.75 -19.90
N SER A 133 2.89 -21.44 -18.84
CA SER A 133 2.13 -22.57 -18.26
C SER A 133 0.71 -22.19 -17.80
N LEU A 134 0.45 -20.90 -17.62
CA LEU A 134 -0.84 -20.30 -17.23
C LEU A 134 -1.50 -19.54 -18.39
N ASN A 135 -0.99 -19.65 -19.61
CA ASN A 135 -1.35 -18.83 -20.77
C ASN A 135 -1.28 -17.33 -20.47
N MET A 136 -0.25 -16.91 -19.74
CA MET A 136 0.04 -15.53 -19.42
C MET A 136 1.28 -15.05 -20.18
N ARG A 137 1.41 -13.73 -20.32
CA ARG A 137 2.59 -13.10 -20.94
C ARG A 137 3.23 -12.05 -20.04
N VAL A 138 4.42 -11.60 -20.40
CA VAL A 138 5.25 -10.75 -19.53
C VAL A 138 5.60 -9.43 -20.22
N ILE A 139 5.51 -8.33 -19.47
CA ILE A 139 6.15 -7.05 -19.80
C ILE A 139 7.37 -6.90 -18.87
N PHE A 140 8.52 -6.54 -19.43
CA PHE A 140 9.74 -6.29 -18.66
C PHE A 140 10.13 -4.82 -18.70
N THR A 141 10.36 -4.20 -17.54
CA THR A 141 11.12 -2.95 -17.47
C THR A 141 12.61 -3.25 -17.40
N LEU A 142 13.44 -2.65 -18.26
CA LEU A 142 14.84 -3.04 -18.41
C LEU A 142 15.87 -2.25 -17.60
N PHE A 143 15.67 -0.95 -17.44
CA PHE A 143 16.63 -0.05 -16.80
C PHE A 143 16.17 0.40 -15.40
N ASP A 144 15.54 -0.50 -14.64
CA ASP A 144 15.03 -0.14 -13.31
C ASP A 144 16.19 0.27 -12.38
N GLY A 145 16.01 1.40 -11.70
CA GLY A 145 17.01 1.98 -10.81
C GLY A 145 18.18 2.74 -11.48
N TYR A 146 18.33 2.71 -12.80
CA TYR A 146 19.45 3.35 -13.52
C TYR A 146 19.36 4.89 -13.55
N ARG A 147 20.43 5.62 -13.22
CA ARG A 147 20.32 7.09 -12.96
C ARG A 147 21.07 8.01 -13.91
N ASP A 148 21.86 7.50 -14.84
CA ASP A 148 22.88 8.33 -15.51
C ASP A 148 22.38 9.08 -16.76
N PHE A 149 21.50 8.46 -17.56
CA PHE A 149 20.94 9.03 -18.82
C PHE A 149 22.01 9.74 -19.69
N PRO A 150 23.06 9.04 -20.12
CA PRO A 150 24.21 9.65 -20.78
C PRO A 150 23.87 10.27 -22.15
N PRO A 151 24.57 11.35 -22.55
CA PRO A 151 24.53 11.84 -23.92
C PRO A 151 25.23 10.86 -24.88
N PRO A 152 25.01 11.00 -26.21
CA PRO A 152 25.65 10.17 -27.23
C PRO A 152 27.18 10.11 -27.11
N GLY A 153 27.76 8.92 -27.29
CA GLY A 153 29.20 8.69 -27.35
C GLY A 153 29.90 8.56 -25.99
N LYS A 154 29.18 8.58 -24.87
CA LYS A 154 29.76 8.32 -23.54
C LYS A 154 29.95 6.82 -23.30
N GLN A 155 30.92 6.47 -22.47
CA GLN A 155 31.15 5.07 -22.08
C GLN A 155 29.90 4.45 -21.46
N SER A 156 29.22 5.14 -20.53
CA SER A 156 27.99 4.62 -19.93
C SER A 156 26.86 4.40 -20.94
N GLU A 157 26.81 5.15 -22.05
CA GLU A 157 25.89 4.83 -23.14
C GLU A 157 26.31 3.54 -23.85
N THR A 158 27.61 3.37 -24.11
CA THR A 158 28.14 2.13 -24.70
C THR A 158 27.81 0.92 -23.83
N ASP A 159 27.86 1.08 -22.52
CA ASP A 159 27.48 0.06 -21.53
C ASP A 159 25.97 -0.24 -21.60
N ASN A 160 25.11 0.79 -21.71
CA ASN A 160 23.67 0.61 -21.88
C ASN A 160 23.32 -0.11 -23.20
N LEU A 161 23.99 0.24 -24.29
CA LEU A 161 23.80 -0.41 -25.59
C LEU A 161 24.31 -1.85 -25.58
N THR A 162 25.40 -2.12 -24.86
CA THR A 162 25.93 -3.47 -24.68
C THR A 162 24.96 -4.33 -23.90
N TYR A 163 24.34 -3.79 -22.84
CA TYR A 163 23.28 -4.47 -22.09
C TYR A 163 22.13 -4.91 -22.99
N LEU A 164 21.59 -4.01 -23.81
CA LEU A 164 20.52 -4.35 -24.74
C LEU A 164 20.95 -5.43 -25.75
N ARG A 165 22.15 -5.30 -26.32
CA ARG A 165 22.71 -6.28 -27.29
C ARG A 165 22.94 -7.66 -26.69
N GLN A 166 23.31 -7.74 -25.42
CA GLN A 166 23.52 -9.01 -24.74
C GLN A 166 22.20 -9.64 -24.28
N LEU A 167 21.22 -8.82 -23.89
CA LEU A 167 19.96 -9.32 -23.35
C LEU A 167 18.95 -9.69 -24.43
N LEU A 168 18.58 -8.74 -25.29
CA LEU A 168 17.38 -8.81 -26.11
C LEU A 168 17.39 -9.90 -27.20
N PRO A 169 18.52 -10.20 -27.88
CA PRO A 169 18.55 -11.27 -28.87
C PRO A 169 18.17 -12.65 -28.32
N ASN A 170 18.34 -12.89 -27.01
CA ASN A 170 17.93 -14.14 -26.37
C ASN A 170 16.41 -14.36 -26.40
N PHE A 171 15.63 -13.30 -26.59
CA PHE A 171 14.17 -13.30 -26.52
C PHE A 171 13.52 -12.76 -27.79
N ALA A 172 14.27 -12.35 -28.81
CA ALA A 172 13.73 -11.64 -29.99
C ALA A 172 12.63 -12.38 -30.76
N ASN A 173 12.57 -13.71 -30.61
CA ASN A 173 11.57 -14.59 -31.22
C ASN A 173 10.63 -15.24 -30.18
N ASP A 174 10.63 -14.77 -28.94
CA ASP A 174 9.86 -15.34 -27.83
C ASP A 174 8.56 -14.56 -27.62
N ASP A 175 7.47 -15.06 -28.18
CA ASP A 175 6.17 -14.39 -28.13
C ASP A 175 5.49 -14.41 -26.76
N ARG A 176 6.11 -15.01 -25.74
CA ARG A 176 5.71 -14.87 -24.33
C ARG A 176 6.02 -13.48 -23.79
N VAL A 177 6.92 -12.74 -24.44
CA VAL A 177 7.21 -11.33 -24.14
C VAL A 177 6.26 -10.42 -24.91
N ILE A 178 5.45 -9.62 -24.20
CA ILE A 178 4.61 -8.59 -24.82
C ILE A 178 5.47 -7.45 -25.34
N GLY A 179 6.38 -6.98 -24.50
CA GLY A 179 7.17 -5.80 -24.80
C GLY A 179 8.14 -5.40 -23.70
N TRP A 180 8.92 -4.38 -24.05
CA TRP A 180 9.97 -3.82 -23.23
C TRP A 180 9.57 -2.41 -22.79
N ASP A 181 9.36 -2.24 -21.50
CA ASP A 181 9.29 -0.93 -20.87
C ASP A 181 10.72 -0.41 -20.68
N MET A 182 11.08 0.67 -21.37
CA MET A 182 12.46 1.16 -21.32
C MET A 182 12.82 1.69 -19.94
N TYR A 183 11.88 2.30 -19.22
CA TYR A 183 12.21 2.91 -17.94
C TYR A 183 10.98 3.16 -17.08
N TYR A 184 11.08 2.86 -15.78
CA TYR A 184 10.04 3.16 -14.80
C TYR A 184 10.06 4.62 -14.34
N ARG A 185 9.04 5.39 -14.76
CA ARG A 185 8.78 6.77 -14.33
C ARG A 185 10.01 7.69 -14.47
N PRO A 186 10.54 7.89 -15.69
CA PRO A 186 11.72 8.71 -15.91
C PRO A 186 11.55 10.15 -15.39
N GLU A 187 10.32 10.64 -15.28
CA GLU A 187 9.99 11.99 -14.79
C GLU A 187 10.33 12.21 -13.32
N THR A 188 10.47 11.13 -12.56
CA THR A 188 10.86 11.18 -11.15
C THR A 188 12.38 11.39 -10.98
N GLN A 189 13.15 11.22 -12.05
CA GLN A 189 14.60 11.28 -12.00
C GLN A 189 15.11 12.72 -11.99
N ARG A 190 16.24 12.93 -11.31
CA ARG A 190 16.87 14.26 -11.22
C ARG A 190 17.17 14.84 -12.60
N VAL A 191 17.62 14.00 -13.55
CA VAL A 191 17.93 14.44 -14.92
C VAL A 191 16.72 15.06 -15.60
N TRP A 192 15.51 14.50 -15.41
CA TRP A 192 14.30 15.04 -16.03
C TRP A 192 14.03 16.47 -15.58
N ARG A 193 14.27 16.77 -14.29
CA ARG A 193 14.05 18.11 -13.74
C ARG A 193 15.06 19.15 -14.23
N ILE A 194 16.31 18.74 -14.48
CA ILE A 194 17.40 19.68 -14.79
C ILE A 194 17.74 19.73 -16.29
N ASP A 195 17.45 18.67 -17.03
CA ASP A 195 17.84 18.45 -18.42
C ASP A 195 16.93 17.36 -19.05
N GLN A 196 15.63 17.66 -19.08
CA GLN A 196 14.61 16.79 -19.64
C GLN A 196 14.92 16.31 -21.07
N PRO A 197 15.35 17.18 -22.01
CA PRO A 197 15.58 16.74 -23.38
C PRO A 197 16.67 15.66 -23.48
N ARG A 198 17.68 15.68 -22.60
CA ARG A 198 18.69 14.61 -22.52
C ARG A 198 18.09 13.28 -22.10
N ALA A 199 17.21 13.27 -21.09
CA ALA A 199 16.54 12.04 -20.65
C ALA A 199 15.71 11.42 -21.78
N ILE A 200 14.92 12.24 -22.48
CA ILE A 200 14.08 11.78 -23.59
C ILE A 200 14.94 11.31 -24.77
N SER A 201 15.98 12.06 -25.14
CA SER A 201 16.90 11.67 -26.20
C SER A 201 17.56 10.31 -25.90
N TRP A 202 17.96 10.06 -24.65
CA TRP A 202 18.48 8.75 -24.25
C TRP A 202 17.42 7.64 -24.39
N LEU A 203 16.18 7.88 -23.94
CA LEU A 203 15.08 6.93 -24.08
C LEU A 203 14.80 6.58 -25.55
N VAL A 204 14.77 7.58 -26.44
CA VAL A 204 14.62 7.37 -27.89
C VAL A 204 15.69 6.41 -28.41
N ARG A 205 16.96 6.63 -28.06
CA ARG A 205 18.07 5.79 -28.53
C ARG A 205 18.00 4.38 -27.98
N MET A 206 17.66 4.21 -26.70
CA MET A 206 17.49 2.88 -26.10
C MET A 206 16.32 2.13 -26.74
N ALA A 207 15.17 2.80 -26.91
CA ALA A 207 13.99 2.24 -27.57
C ALA A 207 14.28 1.80 -29.01
N ASN A 208 14.94 2.64 -29.81
CA ASN A 208 15.29 2.31 -31.19
C ASN A 208 16.23 1.10 -31.28
N ASN A 209 17.22 1.01 -30.39
CA ASN A 209 18.10 -0.15 -30.32
C ASN A 209 17.35 -1.40 -29.85
N ALA A 210 16.46 -1.27 -28.86
CA ALA A 210 15.65 -2.38 -28.40
C ALA A 210 14.74 -2.91 -29.50
N LYS A 211 14.08 -2.03 -30.26
CA LYS A 211 13.25 -2.39 -31.41
C LYS A 211 14.05 -3.05 -32.53
N ALA A 212 15.28 -2.58 -32.80
CA ALA A 212 16.14 -3.21 -33.79
C ALA A 212 16.57 -4.63 -33.40
N LEU A 213 16.79 -4.89 -32.10
CA LEU A 213 17.21 -6.19 -31.59
C LEU A 213 16.06 -7.19 -31.41
N ALA A 214 14.84 -6.70 -31.12
CA ALA A 214 13.63 -7.51 -30.93
C ALA A 214 12.44 -6.88 -31.67
N PRO A 215 12.38 -6.96 -33.01
CA PRO A 215 11.45 -6.18 -33.84
C PRO A 215 9.97 -6.51 -33.65
N ASN A 216 9.67 -7.74 -33.19
CA ASN A 216 8.30 -8.19 -32.98
C ASN A 216 7.73 -7.82 -31.60
N HIS A 217 8.57 -7.37 -30.67
CA HIS A 217 8.12 -6.96 -29.34
C HIS A 217 7.69 -5.49 -29.33
N LEU A 218 6.73 -5.17 -28.46
CA LEU A 218 6.28 -3.80 -28.28
C LEU A 218 7.28 -3.00 -27.43
N ILE A 219 7.34 -1.69 -27.63
CA ILE A 219 8.11 -0.76 -26.80
C ILE A 219 7.18 0.17 -26.03
N THR A 220 7.48 0.42 -24.76
CA THR A 220 6.77 1.43 -23.95
C THR A 220 7.72 2.17 -23.01
N VAL A 221 7.19 3.19 -22.37
CA VAL A 221 7.78 3.87 -21.22
C VAL A 221 6.66 4.04 -20.20
N SER A 222 6.86 3.58 -18.97
CA SER A 222 5.87 3.73 -17.89
C SER A 222 5.94 5.12 -17.25
N LEU A 223 4.91 5.92 -17.50
CA LEU A 223 4.87 7.35 -17.18
C LEU A 223 4.13 7.61 -15.87
N ASN A 224 4.66 8.52 -15.06
CA ASN A 224 3.94 9.04 -13.90
C ASN A 224 2.92 10.12 -14.29
N ASN A 225 3.11 10.78 -15.43
CA ASN A 225 2.25 11.85 -15.90
C ASN A 225 2.05 11.81 -17.41
N ALA A 226 0.80 11.86 -17.85
CA ALA A 226 0.41 11.90 -19.27
C ALA A 226 1.13 12.99 -20.09
N ARG A 227 1.43 14.14 -19.49
CA ARG A 227 2.13 15.24 -20.18
C ARG A 227 3.55 14.86 -20.63
N ALA A 228 4.20 13.95 -19.91
CA ALA A 228 5.56 13.51 -20.23
C ALA A 228 5.64 12.83 -21.60
N ALA A 229 4.56 12.19 -22.05
CA ALA A 229 4.48 11.56 -23.36
C ALA A 229 4.74 12.55 -24.51
N TRP A 230 4.42 13.83 -24.29
CA TRP A 230 4.39 14.89 -25.32
C TRP A 230 5.51 15.90 -25.20
N GLN A 231 6.35 15.74 -24.17
CA GLN A 231 7.49 16.60 -23.97
C GLN A 231 8.59 16.26 -24.99
N PRO A 232 9.17 17.25 -25.68
CA PRO A 232 10.17 17.00 -26.72
C PRO A 232 11.58 16.86 -26.14
N ASP A 233 12.42 16.13 -26.87
CA ASP A 233 13.87 16.20 -26.77
C ASP A 233 14.47 17.32 -27.64
N PHE A 234 15.79 17.29 -27.81
CA PHE A 234 16.52 18.28 -28.62
C PHE A 234 16.13 18.25 -30.11
N ASP A 235 15.74 17.08 -30.63
CA ASP A 235 15.34 16.86 -32.02
C ASP A 235 13.81 16.93 -32.22
N LYS A 236 13.09 17.42 -31.20
CA LYS A 236 11.63 17.49 -31.13
C LYS A 236 10.94 16.12 -31.12
N LEU A 237 11.67 15.04 -30.91
CA LEU A 237 11.11 13.72 -30.69
C LEU A 237 10.55 13.64 -29.27
N ARG A 238 9.39 13.01 -29.13
CA ARG A 238 8.69 12.85 -27.87
C ARG A 238 8.55 11.37 -27.56
N ILE A 239 8.29 11.03 -26.30
CA ILE A 239 8.05 9.63 -25.91
C ILE A 239 6.95 8.99 -26.76
N ILE A 240 5.87 9.72 -27.02
CA ILE A 240 4.74 9.23 -27.83
C ILE A 240 5.13 8.84 -29.26
N ASP A 241 6.22 9.39 -29.81
CA ASP A 241 6.59 9.21 -31.22
C ASP A 241 7.28 7.85 -31.46
N PHE A 242 7.90 7.24 -30.45
CA PHE A 242 8.65 5.98 -30.59
C PHE A 242 8.06 4.79 -29.81
N VAL A 243 7.14 5.01 -28.87
CA VAL A 243 6.50 3.91 -28.13
C VAL A 243 5.36 3.28 -28.94
N ASP A 244 5.13 1.99 -28.76
CA ASP A 244 4.01 1.25 -29.37
C ASP A 244 2.71 1.46 -28.57
N PHE A 245 2.81 1.59 -27.24
CA PHE A 245 1.68 1.89 -26.34
C PHE A 245 2.15 2.73 -25.14
N ILE A 246 1.20 3.39 -24.46
CA ILE A 246 1.47 4.21 -23.28
C ILE A 246 1.12 3.42 -22.02
N MET A 247 2.07 3.27 -21.11
CA MET A 247 1.79 2.88 -19.73
C MET A 247 1.65 4.14 -18.89
N LEU A 248 0.50 4.33 -18.25
CA LEU A 248 0.20 5.55 -17.47
C LEU A 248 -0.20 5.21 -16.04
N ARG A 249 0.49 5.81 -15.07
CA ARG A 249 0.21 5.63 -13.65
C ARG A 249 -1.14 6.23 -13.27
N VAL A 250 -1.87 5.51 -12.43
CA VAL A 250 -3.10 6.00 -11.80
C VAL A 250 -2.94 5.95 -10.27
N ASN A 251 -2.69 7.10 -9.65
CA ASN A 251 -2.71 7.23 -8.18
C ASN A 251 -4.15 7.49 -7.68
N ASP A 252 -4.32 7.89 -6.41
CA ASP A 252 -5.56 8.27 -5.69
C ASP A 252 -6.54 9.18 -6.46
N LYS A 253 -7.05 8.71 -7.61
CA LYS A 253 -7.85 9.44 -8.58
C LYS A 253 -9.18 8.75 -8.77
N GLN A 254 -10.23 9.55 -8.79
CA GLN A 254 -11.56 9.09 -9.14
C GLN A 254 -11.65 8.78 -10.64
N ARG A 255 -12.67 8.01 -11.02
CA ARG A 255 -12.87 7.58 -12.40
C ARG A 255 -12.90 8.77 -13.36
N GLU A 256 -13.66 9.80 -13.02
CA GLU A 256 -13.83 11.00 -13.83
C GLU A 256 -12.49 11.70 -14.05
N GLU A 257 -11.61 11.70 -13.04
CA GLU A 257 -10.26 12.26 -13.15
C GLU A 257 -9.32 11.39 -14.01
N ILE A 258 -9.52 10.07 -14.02
CA ILE A 258 -8.80 9.16 -14.91
C ILE A 258 -9.27 9.37 -16.35
N GLU A 259 -10.58 9.48 -16.57
CA GLU A 259 -11.14 9.75 -17.89
C GLU A 259 -10.73 11.13 -18.43
N ASP A 260 -10.70 12.17 -17.58
CA ASP A 260 -10.16 13.48 -17.93
C ASP A 260 -8.66 13.42 -18.24
N LEU A 261 -7.89 12.66 -17.45
CA LEU A 261 -6.46 12.43 -17.72
C LEU A 261 -6.25 11.78 -19.09
N ILE A 262 -7.04 10.76 -19.42
CA ILE A 262 -7.00 10.07 -20.71
C ILE A 262 -7.48 10.99 -21.84
N GLY A 263 -8.59 11.72 -21.64
CA GLY A 263 -9.20 12.61 -22.63
C GLY A 263 -8.37 13.83 -22.96
N ARG A 264 -7.44 14.23 -22.06
CA ARG A 264 -6.44 15.26 -22.32
C ARG A 264 -5.29 14.79 -23.21
N LEU A 265 -5.12 13.48 -23.40
CA LEU A 265 -4.15 12.99 -24.38
C LEU A 265 -4.67 13.35 -25.78
N PRO A 266 -3.84 13.96 -26.64
CA PRO A 266 -4.18 14.21 -28.03
C PRO A 266 -4.73 12.97 -28.73
N GLU A 267 -5.71 13.19 -29.62
CA GLU A 267 -6.35 12.14 -30.41
C GLU A 267 -5.36 11.41 -31.33
N GLU A 268 -4.30 12.07 -31.79
CA GLU A 268 -3.26 11.50 -32.65
C GLU A 268 -1.83 11.76 -32.12
N PRO A 269 -0.92 10.77 -32.16
CA PRO A 269 -1.15 9.40 -32.64
C PRO A 269 -2.01 8.56 -31.68
N ARG A 270 -2.92 7.77 -32.26
CA ARG A 270 -3.76 6.81 -31.53
C ARG A 270 -2.94 5.63 -30.99
N LYS A 271 -2.46 5.75 -29.75
CA LYS A 271 -1.76 4.65 -29.05
C LYS A 271 -2.68 3.95 -28.05
N PRO A 272 -2.55 2.62 -27.85
CA PRO A 272 -3.19 1.94 -26.75
C PRO A 272 -2.70 2.51 -25.41
N ILE A 273 -3.58 2.56 -24.42
CA ILE A 273 -3.26 3.02 -23.07
C ILE A 273 -3.42 1.85 -22.11
N VAL A 274 -2.38 1.56 -21.33
CA VAL A 274 -2.42 0.61 -20.24
C VAL A 274 -2.26 1.40 -18.95
N LEU A 275 -3.25 1.29 -18.06
CA LEU A 275 -3.18 1.91 -16.74
C LEU A 275 -2.34 1.01 -15.83
N TYR A 276 -1.46 1.59 -15.01
CA TYR A 276 -0.67 0.83 -14.05
C TYR A 276 -0.58 1.52 -12.69
N ASP A 277 -0.07 0.78 -11.68
CA ASP A 277 0.16 1.27 -10.31
C ASP A 277 -1.12 1.83 -9.68
N PHE A 278 -2.23 1.11 -9.80
CA PHE A 278 -3.47 1.52 -9.15
C PHE A 278 -3.41 1.30 -7.64
N GLU A 279 -2.89 2.29 -6.93
CA GLU A 279 -2.57 2.22 -5.50
C GLU A 279 -3.61 3.00 -4.67
N TRP A 280 -4.73 2.37 -4.29
CA TRP A 280 -5.63 2.93 -3.27
C TRP A 280 -5.49 2.17 -1.96
N GLY A 281 -5.12 2.86 -0.87
CA GLY A 281 -4.96 2.23 0.45
C GLY A 281 -6.29 1.97 1.16
N SER A 282 -6.34 0.93 1.99
CA SER A 282 -7.47 0.62 2.87
C SER A 282 -7.14 0.73 4.36
N GLY A 283 -6.21 1.64 4.71
CA GLY A 283 -5.87 1.90 6.09
C GLY A 283 -4.85 3.04 6.30
N PRO A 284 -4.21 3.11 7.47
CA PRO A 284 -4.45 2.25 8.63
C PRO A 284 -5.86 2.39 9.21
N PRO A 285 -6.36 1.36 9.93
CA PRO A 285 -7.63 1.44 10.63
C PRO A 285 -7.72 2.66 11.54
N CYS A 286 -8.93 3.19 11.69
CA CYS A 286 -9.25 4.38 12.49
C CYS A 286 -8.55 5.68 12.09
N ARG A 287 -7.81 5.72 10.97
CA ARG A 287 -7.19 6.98 10.51
C ARG A 287 -8.20 7.92 9.86
N THR A 288 -9.01 7.41 8.93
CA THR A 288 -9.96 8.22 8.16
C THR A 288 -10.97 7.33 7.44
N LEU A 289 -12.16 7.87 7.20
CA LEU A 289 -13.20 7.28 6.35
C LEU A 289 -12.85 7.28 4.86
N ARG A 290 -11.70 7.79 4.42
CA ARG A 290 -11.28 7.83 3.00
C ARG A 290 -10.49 6.60 2.54
N TYR A 291 -9.93 5.84 3.46
CA TYR A 291 -9.10 4.68 3.16
C TYR A 291 -9.66 3.45 3.87
N THR A 292 -10.87 3.02 3.47
CA THR A 292 -11.46 1.74 3.90
C THR A 292 -11.32 0.67 2.81
N GLU A 293 -11.56 -0.60 3.16
CA GLU A 293 -11.53 -1.70 2.20
C GLU A 293 -12.68 -1.60 1.17
N GLU A 294 -13.84 -1.12 1.57
CA GLU A 294 -14.99 -0.89 0.70
C GLU A 294 -14.67 0.19 -0.33
N GLN A 295 -14.01 1.26 0.09
CA GLN A 295 -13.55 2.31 -0.82
C GLN A 295 -12.45 1.81 -1.74
N GLN A 296 -11.47 1.07 -1.22
CA GLN A 296 -10.47 0.43 -2.06
C GLN A 296 -11.13 -0.43 -3.14
N ALA A 297 -12.13 -1.24 -2.79
CA ALA A 297 -12.89 -2.04 -3.74
C ALA A 297 -13.63 -1.17 -4.77
N PHE A 298 -14.35 -0.13 -4.33
CA PHE A 298 -15.06 0.81 -5.22
C PHE A 298 -14.11 1.52 -6.20
N MET A 299 -12.94 1.91 -5.74
CA MET A 299 -11.93 2.58 -6.55
C MET A 299 -11.37 1.64 -7.64
N HIS A 300 -11.13 0.36 -7.30
CA HIS A 300 -10.72 -0.64 -8.28
C HIS A 300 -11.84 -0.99 -9.26
N TYR A 301 -13.08 -1.15 -8.78
CA TYR A 301 -14.28 -1.30 -9.61
C TYR A 301 -14.33 -0.20 -10.68
N SER A 302 -14.18 1.04 -10.23
CA SER A 302 -14.26 2.24 -11.06
C SER A 302 -13.20 2.27 -12.17
N MET A 303 -11.97 1.85 -11.85
CA MET A 303 -10.88 1.76 -12.83
C MET A 303 -11.08 0.58 -13.80
N LEU A 304 -11.43 -0.60 -13.29
CA LEU A 304 -11.57 -1.81 -14.11
C LEU A 304 -12.73 -1.71 -15.11
N THR A 305 -13.75 -0.91 -14.83
CA THR A 305 -14.83 -0.65 -15.81
C THR A 305 -14.35 0.14 -17.03
N LEU A 306 -13.26 0.92 -16.95
CA LEU A 306 -12.64 1.52 -18.15
C LEU A 306 -12.10 0.46 -19.12
N LEU A 307 -11.64 -0.68 -18.59
CA LEU A 307 -11.17 -1.81 -19.39
C LEU A 307 -12.37 -2.52 -20.05
N GLU A 308 -13.44 -2.77 -19.31
CA GLU A 308 -14.69 -3.37 -19.82
C GLU A 308 -15.31 -2.52 -20.94
N GLU A 309 -15.32 -1.20 -20.78
CA GLU A 309 -15.82 -0.25 -21.77
C GLU A 309 -14.87 -0.05 -22.97
N ASN A 310 -13.73 -0.75 -23.01
CA ASN A 310 -12.70 -0.63 -24.03
C ASN A 310 -12.09 0.77 -24.17
N LYS A 311 -12.13 1.59 -23.11
CA LYS A 311 -11.51 2.92 -23.07
C LYS A 311 -9.98 2.83 -22.94
N VAL A 312 -9.51 1.75 -22.31
CA VAL A 312 -8.09 1.41 -22.16
C VAL A 312 -7.83 0.00 -22.67
N ALA A 313 -6.57 -0.28 -23.04
CA ALA A 313 -6.12 -1.59 -23.50
C ALA A 313 -5.66 -2.49 -22.36
N GLY A 314 -5.43 -1.94 -21.16
CA GLY A 314 -5.04 -2.74 -20.01
C GLY A 314 -5.12 -2.03 -18.67
N ALA A 315 -5.12 -2.84 -17.62
CA ALA A 315 -5.05 -2.45 -16.22
C ALA A 315 -4.07 -3.36 -15.47
N LEU A 316 -3.01 -2.78 -14.92
CA LEU A 316 -1.98 -3.45 -14.13
C LEU A 316 -2.04 -2.93 -12.69
N ILE A 317 -2.38 -3.80 -11.76
CA ILE A 317 -2.73 -3.40 -10.39
C ILE A 317 -1.51 -3.56 -9.48
N SER A 318 -1.40 -2.68 -8.48
CA SER A 318 -0.43 -2.75 -7.39
C SER A 318 -1.18 -2.44 -6.08
N ALA A 319 -1.02 -3.16 -4.97
CA ALA A 319 -0.11 -4.28 -4.72
C ALA A 319 -0.89 -5.58 -4.48
N ILE A 320 -0.19 -6.73 -4.51
CA ILE A 320 -0.81 -8.02 -4.22
C ILE A 320 -1.09 -8.16 -2.71
N HIS A 321 -0.12 -7.80 -1.87
CA HIS A 321 -0.21 -7.91 -0.41
C HIS A 321 -0.02 -6.55 0.25
N ASP A 322 -0.65 -6.38 1.41
CA ASP A 322 -0.30 -5.30 2.33
C ASP A 322 1.17 -5.39 2.76
N GLY A 323 1.69 -4.27 3.25
CA GLY A 323 2.99 -4.16 3.88
C GLY A 323 2.86 -3.93 5.39
N ASP A 324 3.98 -4.03 6.10
CA ASP A 324 4.05 -3.74 7.53
C ASP A 324 4.98 -2.55 7.79
N ALA A 325 4.40 -1.45 8.27
CA ALA A 325 5.15 -0.26 8.67
C ALA A 325 5.80 -0.44 10.05
N GLY A 326 5.27 -1.32 10.89
CA GLY A 326 5.69 -1.56 12.28
C GLY A 326 7.21 -1.70 12.44
N PRO A 327 7.85 -2.72 11.82
CA PRO A 327 9.28 -2.98 11.93
C PRO A 327 10.16 -1.98 11.18
N THR A 328 9.60 -0.96 10.53
CA THR A 328 10.34 0.02 9.73
C THR A 328 10.39 1.39 10.42
N THR A 329 11.25 2.29 9.96
CA THR A 329 11.27 3.69 10.44
C THR A 329 10.14 4.55 9.88
N ALA A 330 9.40 4.08 8.87
CA ALA A 330 8.34 4.84 8.21
C ALA A 330 7.02 4.80 9.00
N TRP A 331 6.27 5.90 9.00
CA TRP A 331 4.98 5.96 9.71
C TRP A 331 3.91 5.09 9.05
N ASN A 332 2.99 4.57 9.86
CA ASN A 332 1.92 3.71 9.39
C ASN A 332 0.94 4.53 8.53
N GLY A 333 0.82 4.23 7.25
CA GLY A 333 0.08 5.04 6.30
C GLY A 333 -0.56 4.23 5.18
N PRO A 334 -1.42 4.84 4.34
CA PRO A 334 -2.19 4.12 3.31
C PRO A 334 -1.35 3.27 2.35
N ASN A 335 -0.10 3.66 2.12
CA ASN A 335 0.84 2.93 1.25
C ASN A 335 1.22 1.54 1.77
N TYR A 336 0.93 1.23 3.04
CA TYR A 336 1.09 -0.11 3.61
C TYR A 336 -0.18 -0.97 3.49
N TYR A 337 -1.29 -0.38 3.05
CA TYR A 337 -2.60 -1.03 2.94
C TYR A 337 -3.08 -1.12 1.48
N LEU A 338 -2.15 -1.21 0.53
CA LEU A 338 -2.42 -1.24 -0.92
C LEU A 338 -2.78 -2.64 -1.44
N GLY A 339 -2.59 -3.67 -0.63
CA GLY A 339 -2.74 -5.06 -1.02
C GLY A 339 -4.18 -5.47 -1.26
N MET A 340 -4.36 -6.45 -2.14
CA MET A 340 -5.60 -7.21 -2.27
C MET A 340 -5.76 -8.29 -1.20
N TYR A 341 -4.63 -8.78 -0.70
CA TYR A 341 -4.55 -9.61 0.49
C TYR A 341 -4.02 -8.77 1.65
N ARG A 342 -4.57 -8.98 2.84
CA ARG A 342 -4.02 -8.43 4.07
C ARG A 342 -2.66 -9.07 4.39
N MET A 343 -1.97 -8.51 5.38
CA MET A 343 -0.67 -9.01 5.83
C MET A 343 -0.68 -10.51 6.20
N ASP A 344 -1.76 -11.00 6.79
CA ASP A 344 -1.95 -12.41 7.16
C ASP A 344 -2.30 -13.33 5.97
N GLY A 345 -2.51 -12.76 4.78
CA GLY A 345 -2.91 -13.48 3.57
C GLY A 345 -4.43 -13.64 3.41
N SER A 346 -5.24 -13.09 4.32
CA SER A 346 -6.69 -13.08 4.15
C SER A 346 -7.10 -12.15 3.00
N PRO A 347 -8.13 -12.50 2.19
CA PRO A 347 -8.57 -11.69 1.07
C PRO A 347 -9.32 -10.44 1.53
N LYS A 348 -9.19 -9.35 0.77
CA LYS A 348 -10.00 -8.13 0.90
C LYS A 348 -11.13 -8.08 -0.14
N PRO A 349 -12.20 -7.30 0.10
CA PRO A 349 -13.32 -7.12 -0.84
C PRO A 349 -12.94 -6.72 -2.27
N VAL A 350 -11.81 -6.04 -2.45
CA VAL A 350 -11.29 -5.66 -3.78
C VAL A 350 -11.08 -6.86 -4.72
N ILE A 351 -10.79 -8.06 -4.18
CA ILE A 351 -10.57 -9.27 -4.99
C ILE A 351 -11.81 -9.61 -5.82
N GLU A 352 -13.00 -9.46 -5.25
CA GLU A 352 -14.26 -9.70 -5.97
C GLU A 352 -14.37 -8.79 -7.21
N GLN A 353 -13.92 -7.54 -7.08
CA GLN A 353 -13.94 -6.59 -8.20
C GLN A 353 -13.01 -7.01 -9.33
N VAL A 354 -11.85 -7.57 -9.02
CA VAL A 354 -10.90 -8.07 -10.01
C VAL A 354 -11.38 -9.38 -10.67
N GLN A 355 -12.04 -10.24 -9.89
CA GLN A 355 -12.61 -11.51 -10.32
C GLN A 355 -13.72 -11.34 -11.35
N LEU A 356 -14.64 -10.38 -11.12
CA LEU A 356 -15.78 -10.15 -12.01
C LEU A 356 -15.37 -9.76 -13.44
N ARG A 357 -14.18 -9.19 -13.64
CA ARG A 357 -13.68 -8.74 -14.95
C ARG A 357 -12.85 -9.81 -15.62
N THR A 358 -13.42 -10.71 -16.40
CA THR A 358 -12.62 -11.72 -17.10
C THR A 358 -11.88 -11.13 -18.31
N VAL A 359 -10.68 -11.65 -18.59
CA VAL A 359 -9.94 -11.37 -19.83
C VAL A 359 -9.56 -12.69 -20.50
N ALA A 360 -9.40 -12.66 -21.82
CA ALA A 360 -8.96 -13.83 -22.57
C ALA A 360 -7.52 -14.23 -22.18
N ALA A 361 -7.27 -15.54 -22.18
CA ALA A 361 -5.93 -16.09 -22.07
C ALA A 361 -5.03 -15.61 -23.23
N LEU A 362 -3.72 -15.59 -23.03
CA LEU A 362 -2.73 -15.14 -24.01
C LEU A 362 -1.76 -16.28 -24.36
N PRO A 363 -2.23 -17.34 -25.06
CA PRO A 363 -1.41 -18.50 -25.40
C PRO A 363 -0.20 -18.10 -26.24
N SER A 364 0.92 -18.80 -26.07
CA SER A 364 2.14 -18.58 -26.83
C SER A 364 2.41 -19.73 -27.81
N ALA A 365 3.14 -19.43 -28.89
CA ALA A 365 3.69 -20.44 -29.80
C ALA A 365 5.05 -20.95 -29.30
N THR A 366 5.70 -20.18 -28.43
CA THR A 366 6.97 -20.53 -27.78
C THR A 366 6.67 -21.26 -26.47
N SER A 367 7.24 -22.43 -26.30
CA SER A 367 7.24 -23.16 -25.03
C SER A 367 8.66 -23.54 -24.62
N SER A 368 8.85 -23.80 -23.33
CA SER A 368 10.11 -24.34 -22.82
C SER A 368 9.89 -25.21 -21.60
N GLU A 369 10.80 -26.15 -21.37
CA GLU A 369 10.80 -27.03 -20.20
C GLU A 369 12.18 -27.06 -19.55
N PHE A 370 12.51 -25.99 -18.82
CA PHE A 370 13.68 -25.91 -17.96
C PHE A 370 13.32 -26.36 -16.54
N PRO A 371 14.23 -27.06 -15.82
CA PRO A 371 14.08 -27.26 -14.39
C PRO A 371 14.04 -25.91 -13.67
N LEU A 372 13.01 -25.68 -12.84
CA LEU A 372 12.87 -24.46 -12.05
C LEU A 372 13.92 -24.42 -10.94
N ARG A 373 14.70 -23.33 -10.87
CA ARG A 373 15.80 -23.18 -9.91
C ARG A 373 15.40 -22.34 -8.71
N THR A 374 15.96 -22.68 -7.57
CA THR A 374 15.90 -21.89 -6.33
C THR A 374 17.33 -21.69 -5.86
N LEU A 375 17.81 -20.44 -5.85
CA LEU A 375 19.20 -20.14 -5.51
C LEU A 375 19.38 -19.89 -4.00
N ALA A 376 18.44 -19.17 -3.39
CA ALA A 376 18.28 -18.99 -1.95
C ALA A 376 16.97 -18.25 -1.73
N ALA A 377 16.19 -18.62 -0.71
CA ALA A 377 15.14 -17.74 -0.23
C ALA A 377 15.78 -16.47 0.33
N LEU A 378 15.11 -15.32 0.18
CA LEU A 378 15.43 -14.13 0.96
C LEU A 378 15.65 -14.56 2.42
N PRO A 379 16.77 -14.18 3.07
CA PRO A 379 16.78 -14.24 4.53
C PRO A 379 15.55 -13.47 5.02
N PRO A 380 14.85 -13.94 6.07
CA PRO A 380 13.72 -13.19 6.61
C PRO A 380 14.17 -11.75 6.75
N ARG A 381 13.44 -10.79 6.14
CA ARG A 381 13.75 -9.36 6.28
C ARG A 381 14.08 -9.16 7.75
N PRO A 382 15.17 -8.45 8.09
CA PRO A 382 15.34 -7.99 9.44
C PRO A 382 14.03 -7.29 9.85
N GLN A 383 13.19 -7.97 10.62
CA GLN A 383 12.08 -7.33 11.34
C GLN A 383 12.65 -6.33 12.34
N VAL A 384 13.94 -6.50 12.63
CA VAL A 384 14.76 -5.57 13.38
C VAL A 384 15.36 -4.58 12.37
N PRO A 385 15.05 -3.29 12.48
CA PRO A 385 15.82 -2.24 11.80
C PRO A 385 17.33 -2.45 11.99
N ARG A 386 18.17 -1.78 11.18
CA ARG A 386 19.55 -1.53 11.65
C ARG A 386 19.43 -0.95 13.05
N ASP A 387 20.19 -1.50 14.00
CA ASP A 387 20.17 -1.06 15.39
C ASP A 387 20.75 0.37 15.44
N ASP A 388 19.90 1.34 15.10
CA ASP A 388 20.21 2.77 15.08
C ASP A 388 20.03 3.37 16.50
N GLY A 389 20.00 2.52 17.53
CA GLY A 389 19.89 2.90 18.94
C GLY A 389 18.45 3.19 19.40
N ASP A 390 18.29 4.25 20.20
CA ASP A 390 17.08 4.59 20.97
C ASP A 390 15.86 5.06 20.14
N ILE A 391 15.97 5.07 18.82
CA ILE A 391 14.89 5.41 17.87
C ILE A 391 14.36 4.22 17.09
N SER A 392 15.02 3.07 17.19
CA SER A 392 14.62 1.84 16.50
C SER A 392 13.21 1.40 16.92
N PRO A 393 12.36 0.94 15.99
CA PRO A 393 11.12 0.26 16.31
C PRO A 393 11.26 -0.82 17.39
N LEU A 394 10.50 -0.65 18.49
CA LEU A 394 10.28 -1.68 19.50
C LEU A 394 8.85 -2.22 19.38
N LEU A 395 8.71 -3.52 19.13
CA LEU A 395 7.46 -4.25 19.33
C LEU A 395 7.13 -4.30 20.84
N VAL A 396 5.99 -3.75 21.23
CA VAL A 396 5.57 -3.75 22.64
C VAL A 396 4.92 -5.09 22.98
N GLU A 397 5.50 -5.80 23.94
CA GLU A 397 5.01 -7.10 24.41
C GLU A 397 3.52 -7.06 24.80
N GLY A 398 2.76 -8.04 24.31
CA GLY A 398 1.31 -8.11 24.51
C GLY A 398 0.49 -7.34 23.47
N THR A 399 1.14 -6.72 22.47
CA THR A 399 0.47 -6.02 21.37
C THR A 399 1.12 -6.36 20.02
N PRO A 400 0.42 -6.14 18.89
CA PRO A 400 1.03 -6.19 17.57
C PRO A 400 1.68 -4.85 17.15
N TYR A 401 1.82 -3.89 18.07
CA TYR A 401 2.18 -2.51 17.75
C TYR A 401 3.60 -2.15 18.17
N TYR A 402 4.19 -1.24 17.41
CA TYR A 402 5.54 -0.75 17.59
C TYR A 402 5.54 0.68 18.12
N VAL A 403 6.46 0.98 19.02
CA VAL A 403 6.85 2.36 19.39
C VAL A 403 8.22 2.67 18.78
N LYS A 404 8.36 3.83 18.13
CA LYS A 404 9.59 4.17 17.38
C LYS A 404 9.87 5.67 17.35
N GLY A 405 11.08 6.05 16.96
CA GLY A 405 11.50 7.45 16.85
C GLY A 405 11.35 8.19 18.19
N TRP A 406 10.79 9.40 18.14
CA TRP A 406 10.58 10.21 19.35
C TRP A 406 9.56 9.60 20.33
N PHE A 407 8.56 8.85 19.84
CA PHE A 407 7.65 8.11 20.71
C PHE A 407 8.38 7.05 21.54
N ARG A 408 9.35 6.36 20.93
CA ARG A 408 10.20 5.38 21.62
C ARG A 408 11.01 6.04 22.74
N ARG A 409 11.63 7.19 22.45
CA ARG A 409 12.41 7.94 23.45
C ARG A 409 11.56 8.36 24.65
N VAL A 410 10.38 8.92 24.40
CA VAL A 410 9.42 9.26 25.48
C VAL A 410 9.05 8.02 26.28
N TRP A 411 8.69 6.95 25.58
CA TRP A 411 8.26 5.70 26.20
C TRP A 411 9.35 5.12 27.12
N ASP A 412 10.59 4.98 26.64
CA ASP A 412 11.69 4.42 27.44
C ASP A 412 12.11 5.32 28.59
N THR A 413 12.14 6.63 28.37
CA THR A 413 12.64 7.59 29.36
C THR A 413 11.65 7.78 30.51
N PHE A 414 10.35 7.73 30.24
CA PHE A 414 9.32 8.19 31.18
C PHE A 414 8.39 7.08 31.67
N GLY A 415 8.93 5.87 31.86
CA GLY A 415 8.24 4.79 32.56
C GLY A 415 7.35 3.89 31.69
N GLY A 416 7.39 4.07 30.37
CA GLY A 416 6.79 3.18 29.37
C GLY A 416 5.36 2.79 29.71
N ARG A 417 5.14 1.46 29.82
CA ARG A 417 3.82 0.89 30.11
C ARG A 417 3.19 1.43 31.39
N SER A 418 3.97 1.75 32.42
CA SER A 418 3.43 2.24 33.70
C SER A 418 2.87 3.66 33.61
N ASN A 419 3.39 4.51 32.70
CA ASN A 419 2.96 5.91 32.56
C ASN A 419 2.03 6.15 31.36
N PHE A 420 2.13 5.31 30.33
CA PHE A 420 1.38 5.48 29.08
C PHE A 420 0.36 4.37 28.84
N GLY A 421 0.50 3.20 29.49
CA GLY A 421 -0.26 2.00 29.16
C GLY A 421 0.07 1.47 27.76
N LEU A 422 -0.51 0.35 27.34
CA LEU A 422 -0.15 -0.29 26.06
C LEU A 422 -0.44 0.60 24.84
N PRO A 423 0.34 0.54 23.75
CA PRO A 423 -0.03 1.18 22.49
C PRO A 423 -1.33 0.56 21.96
N LEU A 424 -2.19 1.40 21.40
CA LEU A 424 -3.47 1.00 20.79
C LEU A 424 -3.38 0.94 19.26
N GLY A 425 -2.25 1.38 18.69
CA GLY A 425 -1.97 1.38 17.27
C GLY A 425 -0.51 1.76 16.98
N ASN A 426 -0.06 1.46 15.76
CA ASN A 426 1.19 2.02 15.24
C ASN A 426 1.01 3.51 14.97
N ALA A 427 2.07 4.30 15.19
CA ALA A 427 2.05 5.74 14.91
C ALA A 427 1.73 6.04 13.42
N TYR A 428 0.82 6.97 13.17
CA TYR A 428 0.37 7.35 11.82
C TYR A 428 0.21 8.88 11.67
N PRO A 429 0.37 9.45 10.46
CA PRO A 429 0.01 10.84 10.21
C PRO A 429 -1.50 10.99 10.18
N ARG A 430 -2.03 11.78 11.11
CA ARG A 430 -3.45 12.13 11.22
C ARG A 430 -3.94 12.77 9.90
N ALA A 431 -5.19 12.52 9.52
CA ALA A 431 -5.69 12.90 8.20
C ALA A 431 -5.95 14.41 8.06
N GLU A 432 -6.30 15.07 9.17
CA GLU A 432 -6.75 16.46 9.22
C GLU A 432 -5.58 17.46 9.12
N ASP A 433 -4.47 17.17 9.79
CA ASP A 433 -3.35 18.11 10.00
C ASP A 433 -1.97 17.51 9.64
N ASN A 434 -1.93 16.22 9.29
CA ASN A 434 -0.70 15.46 9.02
C ASN A 434 0.27 15.40 10.21
N VAL A 435 -0.19 15.70 11.42
CA VAL A 435 0.57 15.48 12.66
C VAL A 435 0.68 13.98 12.88
N VAL A 436 1.89 13.48 13.14
CA VAL A 436 2.07 12.05 13.44
C VAL A 436 1.65 11.82 14.87
N VAL A 437 0.75 10.87 15.08
CA VAL A 437 0.17 10.58 16.40
C VAL A 437 0.33 9.11 16.74
N GLN A 438 0.44 8.83 18.04
CA GLN A 438 0.35 7.48 18.56
C GLN A 438 -0.56 7.44 19.79
N TYR A 439 -1.54 6.54 19.75
CA TYR A 439 -2.47 6.29 20.84
C TYR A 439 -1.91 5.22 21.77
N PHE A 440 -2.03 5.47 23.07
CA PHE A 440 -1.75 4.54 24.15
C PHE A 440 -2.97 4.49 25.07
N GLU A 441 -3.10 3.46 25.91
CA GLU A 441 -4.25 3.34 26.82
C GLU A 441 -4.44 4.59 27.69
N GLY A 442 -3.35 5.19 28.17
CA GLY A 442 -3.35 6.33 29.08
C GLY A 442 -3.16 7.70 28.44
N GLY A 443 -2.95 7.80 27.14
CA GLY A 443 -2.59 9.07 26.50
C GLY A 443 -2.50 9.02 24.98
N VAL A 444 -2.48 10.19 24.34
CA VAL A 444 -2.22 10.33 22.91
C VAL A 444 -1.03 11.26 22.74
N MET A 445 0.02 10.77 22.09
CA MET A 445 1.22 11.54 21.80
C MET A 445 1.16 12.11 20.39
N GLU A 446 1.63 13.34 20.22
CA GLU A 446 1.69 14.05 18.95
C GLU A 446 3.12 14.52 18.66
N LEU A 447 3.63 14.19 17.47
CA LEU A 447 4.96 14.57 17.04
C LEU A 447 5.01 16.02 16.54
N GLN A 448 5.85 16.83 17.18
CA GLN A 448 6.13 18.20 16.76
C GLN A 448 7.31 18.24 15.76
N THR A 449 6.99 18.38 14.48
CA THR A 449 7.99 18.35 13.40
C THR A 449 8.80 19.65 13.26
N ARG A 450 8.40 20.75 13.92
CA ARG A 450 9.03 22.08 13.78
C ARG A 450 10.29 22.32 14.64
N SER A 451 10.64 21.45 15.59
CA SER A 451 11.80 21.65 16.49
C SER A 451 13.02 20.77 16.17
N ALA A 452 13.02 20.03 15.07
CA ALA A 452 14.01 18.99 14.78
C ALA A 452 15.37 19.49 14.22
N SER A 453 15.74 20.77 14.39
CA SER A 453 17.16 21.10 14.38
C SER A 453 17.70 20.75 15.76
N VAL A 454 18.55 19.71 15.82
CA VAL A 454 19.34 19.40 17.02
C VAL A 454 20.21 20.63 17.29
N ASN A 455 19.71 21.53 18.12
CA ASN A 455 20.44 22.73 18.49
C ASN A 455 21.51 22.31 19.48
N GLU A 456 22.77 22.33 19.05
CA GLU A 456 23.94 22.09 19.90
C GLU A 456 23.84 23.01 21.15
N GLY A 457 23.52 22.42 22.31
CA GLY A 457 23.37 23.14 23.58
C GLY A 457 22.16 22.78 24.45
N ARG A 458 21.13 22.10 23.93
CA ARG A 458 19.96 21.68 24.75
C ARG A 458 20.16 20.31 25.40
N SER A 459 19.61 20.12 26.62
CA SER A 459 19.63 18.82 27.27
C SER A 459 18.78 17.80 26.50
N TYR A 460 19.13 16.51 26.61
CA TYR A 460 18.37 15.43 25.97
C TYR A 460 16.89 15.41 26.41
N LEU A 461 16.61 15.74 27.68
CA LEU A 461 15.25 15.81 28.21
C LEU A 461 14.44 16.96 27.61
N ASP A 462 15.05 18.13 27.41
CA ASP A 462 14.37 19.27 26.79
C ASP A 462 14.00 18.95 25.34
N GLN A 463 14.91 18.32 24.60
CA GLN A 463 14.66 17.89 23.23
C GLN A 463 13.49 16.91 23.14
N ILE A 464 13.39 15.95 24.06
CA ILE A 464 12.26 15.02 24.09
C ILE A 464 10.96 15.76 24.38
N ARG A 465 10.94 16.65 25.38
CA ARG A 465 9.74 17.38 25.79
C ARG A 465 9.23 18.35 24.73
N GLU A 466 10.13 18.92 23.93
CA GLU A 466 9.76 19.78 22.80
C GLU A 466 9.31 19.00 21.56
N SER A 467 9.67 17.73 21.44
CA SER A 467 9.36 16.90 20.28
C SER A 467 8.00 16.21 20.35
N ILE A 468 7.47 16.00 21.57
CA ILE A 468 6.19 15.34 21.80
C ILE A 468 5.28 16.23 22.64
N LEU A 469 4.06 16.44 22.14
CA LEU A 469 2.95 16.97 22.91
C LEU A 469 1.95 15.85 23.24
N PHE A 470 1.11 16.08 24.24
CA PHE A 470 -0.02 15.21 24.54
C PHE A 470 -1.32 15.90 24.13
N THR A 471 -2.21 15.16 23.48
CA THR A 471 -3.55 15.65 23.14
C THR A 471 -4.38 15.84 24.42
N ASP A 472 -5.23 16.86 24.45
CA ASP A 472 -6.10 17.23 25.59
C ASP A 472 -7.30 16.27 25.77
N ILE A 473 -7.02 14.97 25.84
CA ILE A 473 -8.04 13.91 25.93
C ILE A 473 -8.84 13.95 27.23
N GLY A 474 -8.28 14.51 28.31
CA GLY A 474 -8.99 14.64 29.58
C GLY A 474 -10.03 15.74 29.52
N ARG A 475 -9.69 16.89 28.93
CA ARG A 475 -10.63 17.96 28.62
C ARG A 475 -11.73 17.46 27.69
N SER A 476 -11.38 16.81 26.59
CA SER A 476 -12.36 16.26 25.65
C SER A 476 -13.31 15.25 26.30
N PHE A 477 -12.81 14.41 27.21
CA PHE A 477 -13.64 13.44 27.94
C PHE A 477 -14.64 14.15 28.87
N VAL A 478 -14.17 15.10 29.68
CA VAL A 478 -15.00 15.87 30.62
C VAL A 478 -16.12 16.62 29.87
N GLU A 479 -15.78 17.24 28.74
CA GLU A 479 -16.75 17.93 27.88
C GLU A 479 -17.76 16.96 27.25
N ALA A 480 -17.31 15.82 26.73
CA ALA A 480 -18.19 14.80 26.13
C ALA A 480 -19.19 14.21 27.15
N GLU A 481 -18.78 14.12 28.42
CA GLU A 481 -19.62 13.66 29.53
C GLU A 481 -20.49 14.77 30.14
N GLY A 482 -20.41 16.01 29.63
CA GLY A 482 -21.16 17.16 30.15
C GLY A 482 -20.78 17.53 31.59
N ARG A 483 -19.54 17.26 31.99
CA ARG A 483 -19.05 17.49 33.36
C ARG A 483 -18.49 18.91 33.50
N THR A 484 -18.73 19.50 34.66
CA THR A 484 -18.15 20.79 35.07
C THR A 484 -17.67 20.69 36.50
N PHE A 485 -16.51 21.26 36.79
CA PHE A 485 -15.93 21.27 38.13
C PHE A 485 -15.69 22.71 38.56
N ASP A 486 -16.22 23.08 39.72
CA ASP A 486 -15.97 24.39 40.30
C ASP A 486 -14.60 24.39 41.02
N PRO A 487 -13.85 25.51 40.99
CA PRO A 487 -12.66 25.69 41.82
C PRO A 487 -12.95 25.42 43.31
N PRO A 488 -11.97 24.94 44.09
CA PRO A 488 -12.19 24.63 45.48
C PRO A 488 -12.52 25.88 46.28
N ALA A 489 -13.63 25.83 47.02
CA ALA A 489 -14.05 26.93 47.90
C ALA A 489 -13.02 27.26 48.98
N ASN A 490 -12.24 26.26 49.41
CA ASN A 490 -11.16 26.41 50.38
C ASN A 490 -9.85 25.93 49.75
N PRO A 491 -8.93 26.85 49.40
CA PRO A 491 -7.61 26.49 48.89
C PRO A 491 -6.84 25.58 49.86
N PRO A 492 -6.07 24.61 49.35
CA PRO A 492 -5.13 23.83 50.15
C PRO A 492 -4.17 24.73 50.94
N GLN A 493 -4.02 24.48 52.25
CA GLN A 493 -3.12 25.28 53.12
C GLN A 493 -1.71 24.67 53.28
N GLY A 494 -1.47 23.48 52.75
CA GLY A 494 -0.19 22.76 52.88
C GLY A 494 0.80 23.04 51.75
N ALA A 495 2.10 22.89 52.05
CA ALA A 495 3.19 23.10 51.09
C ALA A 495 3.29 22.03 49.98
N ASN A 496 2.61 20.88 50.14
CA ASN A 496 2.54 19.83 49.11
C ASN A 496 1.34 20.04 48.19
N SER A 497 1.24 21.23 47.58
CA SER A 497 0.20 21.56 46.62
C SER A 497 0.73 22.52 45.56
N ARG A 498 0.10 22.53 44.38
CA ARG A 498 0.36 23.48 43.30
C ARG A 498 -0.95 24.01 42.75
N TYR A 499 -1.07 25.33 42.68
CA TYR A 499 -2.19 26.04 42.06
C TYR A 499 -1.93 26.27 40.57
N PHE A 500 -2.96 26.11 39.75
CA PHE A 500 -2.94 26.39 38.31
C PHE A 500 -3.93 27.50 37.99
N PRO A 501 -3.46 28.75 37.78
CA PRO A 501 -4.35 29.90 37.56
C PRO A 501 -5.17 29.79 36.27
N GLU A 502 -4.69 29.01 35.29
CA GLU A 502 -5.34 28.80 34.00
C GLU A 502 -6.68 28.07 34.14
N THR A 503 -6.78 27.19 35.15
CA THR A 503 -7.98 26.37 35.40
C THR A 503 -8.63 26.66 36.74
N GLY A 504 -7.94 27.33 37.66
CA GLY A 504 -8.42 27.61 39.01
C GLY A 504 -8.34 26.42 39.97
N HIS A 505 -7.71 25.31 39.57
CA HIS A 505 -7.65 24.06 40.33
C HIS A 505 -6.28 23.82 40.96
N TYR A 506 -6.24 22.86 41.89
CA TYR A 506 -5.04 22.46 42.60
C TYR A 506 -4.69 21.00 42.35
N VAL A 507 -3.39 20.68 42.37
CA VAL A 507 -2.92 19.31 42.58
C VAL A 507 -2.26 19.27 43.95
N GLN A 508 -2.63 18.32 44.82
CA GLN A 508 -2.12 18.29 46.19
C GLN A 508 -1.81 16.87 46.69
N GLY A 509 -1.10 16.81 47.81
CA GLY A 509 -0.84 15.58 48.55
C GLY A 509 -0.24 14.48 47.67
N ALA A 510 -0.73 13.25 47.85
CA ALA A 510 -0.23 12.09 47.13
C ALA A 510 -0.51 12.15 45.61
N PHE A 511 -1.56 12.87 45.17
CA PHE A 511 -1.80 13.12 43.75
C PHE A 511 -0.71 14.02 43.17
N TYR A 512 -0.26 15.04 43.90
CA TYR A 512 0.84 15.90 43.46
C TYR A 512 2.17 15.15 43.40
N ASP A 513 2.42 14.26 44.37
CA ASP A 513 3.62 13.41 44.35
C ASP A 513 3.65 12.51 43.11
N PHE A 514 2.52 11.87 42.77
CA PHE A 514 2.42 11.03 41.58
C PHE A 514 2.50 11.86 40.28
N TYR A 515 1.79 12.98 40.21
CA TYR A 515 1.83 13.91 39.07
C TYR A 515 3.27 14.30 38.73
N ARG A 516 4.07 14.65 39.74
CA ARG A 516 5.50 14.96 39.57
C ARG A 516 6.34 13.80 39.08
N GLN A 517 6.14 12.62 39.63
CA GLN A 517 6.86 11.42 39.19
C GLN A 517 6.52 11.05 37.74
N ALA A 518 5.25 11.25 37.36
CA ALA A 518 4.71 10.93 36.05
C ALA A 518 4.92 12.05 35.00
N GLN A 519 5.88 12.95 35.25
CA GLN A 519 6.32 14.04 34.36
C GLN A 519 5.45 15.31 34.31
N ASP A 520 4.75 15.59 35.41
CA ASP A 520 4.15 16.89 35.67
C ASP A 520 3.18 17.37 34.58
N GLU A 521 3.07 18.68 34.45
CA GLU A 521 2.30 19.45 33.48
C GLU A 521 2.65 19.10 32.04
N TRP A 522 3.89 18.70 31.75
CA TRP A 522 4.24 18.28 30.40
C TRP A 522 3.45 17.04 29.95
N ARG A 523 3.12 16.13 30.87
CA ARG A 523 2.39 14.89 30.56
C ARG A 523 0.86 15.03 30.69
N PHE A 524 0.42 15.76 31.71
CA PHE A 524 -1.00 15.81 32.09
C PHE A 524 -1.65 17.16 31.80
N GLY A 525 -0.89 18.22 31.60
CA GLY A 525 -1.38 19.59 31.62
C GLY A 525 -1.87 20.01 33.01
N ALA A 526 -2.69 21.05 33.06
CA ALA A 526 -3.29 21.56 34.29
C ALA A 526 -4.43 20.65 34.79
N PRO A 527 -4.69 20.60 36.11
CA PRO A 527 -5.87 19.94 36.66
C PRO A 527 -7.15 20.62 36.19
N LEU A 528 -8.18 19.82 35.91
CA LEU A 528 -9.54 20.26 35.57
C LEU A 528 -10.54 20.01 36.71
N SER A 529 -10.13 19.29 37.75
CA SER A 529 -10.97 18.98 38.90
C SER A 529 -10.12 18.92 40.16
N GLU A 530 -10.77 18.90 41.32
CA GLU A 530 -10.17 18.40 42.55
C GLU A 530 -10.25 16.86 42.60
N GLU A 531 -9.73 16.26 43.68
CA GLU A 531 -9.86 14.82 43.96
C GLU A 531 -11.34 14.47 44.23
N ILE A 532 -11.91 13.58 43.41
CA ILE A 532 -13.30 13.12 43.52
C ILE A 532 -13.38 11.60 43.55
N THR A 533 -14.47 11.04 44.08
CA THR A 533 -14.67 9.58 44.08
C THR A 533 -15.61 9.18 42.95
N GLU A 534 -15.16 8.27 42.09
CA GLU A 534 -15.94 7.78 40.94
C GLU A 534 -15.82 6.26 40.77
N ALA A 535 -16.85 5.63 40.21
CA ALA A 535 -16.81 4.23 39.84
C ALA A 535 -16.14 4.05 38.47
N ILE A 536 -14.91 3.53 38.44
CA ILE A 536 -14.19 3.17 37.23
C ILE A 536 -14.34 1.67 37.01
N ASN A 537 -15.05 1.28 35.94
CA ASN A 537 -15.39 -0.13 35.66
C ASN A 537 -16.09 -0.81 36.87
N GLY A 538 -16.95 -0.07 37.57
CA GLY A 538 -17.67 -0.56 38.76
C GLY A 538 -16.86 -0.57 40.05
N VAL A 539 -15.58 -0.16 40.03
CA VAL A 539 -14.71 -0.07 41.21
C VAL A 539 -14.62 1.39 41.68
N PRO A 540 -14.91 1.70 42.96
CA PRO A 540 -14.76 3.06 43.48
C PRO A 540 -13.27 3.44 43.54
N MET A 541 -12.91 4.51 42.83
CA MET A 541 -11.56 5.07 42.76
C MET A 541 -11.61 6.54 43.18
N THR A 542 -10.55 7.03 43.82
CA THR A 542 -10.32 8.47 43.90
C THR A 542 -9.65 8.89 42.60
N VAL A 543 -10.18 9.90 41.92
CA VAL A 543 -9.69 10.36 40.62
C VAL A 543 -9.51 11.86 40.59
N GLN A 544 -8.60 12.32 39.74
CA GLN A 544 -8.46 13.72 39.40
C GLN A 544 -8.28 13.85 37.89
N TYR A 545 -9.04 14.75 37.27
CA TYR A 545 -8.99 15.02 35.84
C TYR A 545 -7.98 16.12 35.54
N PHE A 546 -7.30 15.99 34.41
CA PHE A 546 -6.33 16.93 33.89
C PHE A 546 -6.62 17.18 32.41
N GLU A 547 -6.01 18.19 31.80
CA GLU A 547 -6.21 18.51 30.39
C GLU A 547 -5.93 17.31 29.48
N GLN A 548 -4.83 16.60 29.72
CA GLN A 548 -4.30 15.54 28.84
C GLN A 548 -4.47 14.13 29.43
N GLY A 549 -5.25 13.96 30.51
CA GLY A 549 -5.46 12.66 31.10
C GLY A 549 -6.22 12.66 32.43
N ARG A 550 -6.13 11.53 33.13
CA ARG A 550 -6.72 11.32 34.45
C ARG A 550 -5.73 10.55 35.32
N ILE A 551 -5.61 10.92 36.60
CA ILE A 551 -4.90 10.11 37.60
C ILE A 551 -5.96 9.37 38.42
N GLU A 552 -5.73 8.10 38.70
CA GLU A 552 -6.61 7.25 39.51
C GLU A 552 -5.84 6.66 40.68
N ARG A 553 -6.44 6.70 41.86
CA ARG A 553 -5.94 6.09 43.08
C ARG A 553 -6.95 5.09 43.61
N ASP A 554 -6.48 3.87 43.83
CA ASP A 554 -7.27 2.85 44.52
C ASP A 554 -7.29 3.17 46.03
N PRO A 555 -8.45 3.45 46.64
CA PRO A 555 -8.52 3.79 48.06
C PRO A 555 -8.20 2.62 48.98
N ALA A 556 -8.37 1.37 48.54
CA ALA A 556 -8.13 0.18 49.34
C ALA A 556 -6.63 -0.15 49.45
N THR A 557 -5.88 0.05 48.36
CA THR A 557 -4.44 -0.27 48.30
C THR A 557 -3.54 0.96 48.37
N GLY A 558 -4.10 2.15 48.08
CA GLY A 558 -3.37 3.40 47.97
C GLY A 558 -2.57 3.55 46.69
N THR A 559 -2.65 2.61 45.76
CA THR A 559 -1.86 2.61 44.52
C THR A 559 -2.39 3.63 43.52
N PHE A 560 -1.47 4.32 42.84
CA PHE A 560 -1.76 5.27 41.77
C PHE A 560 -1.53 4.66 40.40
N ARG A 561 -2.33 5.08 39.42
CA ARG A 561 -2.15 4.76 38.01
C ARG A 561 -2.65 5.89 37.11
N VAL A 562 -2.18 5.88 35.87
CA VAL A 562 -2.75 6.70 34.80
C VAL A 562 -4.07 6.08 34.34
N GLY A 563 -5.11 6.89 34.26
CA GLY A 563 -6.42 6.49 33.79
C GLY A 563 -6.45 6.25 32.28
N GLN A 564 -7.29 5.32 31.83
CA GLN A 564 -7.30 4.84 30.45
C GLN A 564 -8.09 5.73 29.48
N LEU A 565 -7.92 7.06 29.56
CA LEU A 565 -8.63 7.98 28.67
C LEU A 565 -8.13 7.92 27.22
N GLY A 566 -6.92 7.41 26.98
CA GLY A 566 -6.43 7.18 25.62
C GLY A 566 -7.19 6.05 24.92
N SER A 567 -7.62 5.02 25.65
CA SER A 567 -8.54 3.99 25.15
C SER A 567 -9.90 4.57 24.78
N TRP A 568 -10.43 5.52 25.56
CA TRP A 568 -11.63 6.26 25.21
C TRP A 568 -11.42 7.08 23.93
N ALA A 569 -10.34 7.85 23.85
CA ALA A 569 -10.03 8.67 22.68
C ALA A 569 -9.84 7.82 21.42
N TRP A 570 -9.23 6.64 21.53
CA TRP A 570 -9.12 5.68 20.43
C TRP A 570 -10.48 5.16 19.98
N ASN A 571 -11.37 4.82 20.92
CA ASN A 571 -12.73 4.41 20.57
C ASN A 571 -13.50 5.51 19.84
N VAL A 572 -13.38 6.76 20.29
CA VAL A 572 -13.97 7.93 19.61
C VAL A 572 -13.41 8.05 18.19
N GLN A 573 -12.09 8.00 18.03
CA GLN A 573 -11.39 8.04 16.74
C GLN A 573 -11.84 6.91 15.80
N CYS A 574 -12.09 5.72 16.35
CA CYS A 574 -12.52 4.53 15.61
C CYS A 574 -14.04 4.44 15.39
N THR A 575 -14.85 5.38 15.90
CA THR A 575 -16.33 5.23 15.92
C THR A 575 -16.92 4.95 14.54
N TYR A 576 -16.36 5.55 13.49
CA TYR A 576 -16.85 5.39 12.13
C TYR A 576 -16.54 4.02 11.48
N GLN A 577 -15.79 3.13 12.14
CA GLN A 577 -15.56 1.77 11.67
C GLN A 577 -16.63 0.77 12.16
N ARG A 578 -17.53 1.19 13.06
CA ARG A 578 -18.54 0.32 13.68
C ARG A 578 -19.88 0.35 12.95
#